data_AF-A0A4V2WLX4-F1
#
_entry.id   AF-A0A4V2WLX4-F1
#
_cell.length_a   1.000
_cell.length_b   1.000
_cell.length_c   1.000
_cell.angle_alpha   90.00
_cell.angle_beta   90.00
_cell.angle_gamma   90.00
#
_symmetry.space_group_name_H-M   'P 1'
#
loop_
_entity.id
_entity.type
_entity.pdbx_description
1 polymer ?
#
loop_
_entity_poly.entity_id
_entity_poly.type
_entity_poly.pdbx_seq_one_letter_code
_entity_poly.pdbx_strand_id
1 'polypeptide(L)' 'MKTTLKTSARVADPATKISRAQDFSNHDLSVGIDVHKKRWQVAVLCDGVCLGNVSLEADSDLLIRHLRGRYGNAQFRCV' A
#
# COMPACT_ATOMS: atom_id res chain seq x y z
N MET A 1 8.79 46.64 -6.11
CA MET A 1 9.36 45.32 -5.76
C MET A 1 8.41 44.58 -4.84
N LYS A 2 7.76 43.52 -5.32
CA LYS A 2 7.13 42.47 -4.50
C LYS A 2 7.20 41.18 -5.34
N THR A 3 8.10 40.28 -4.97
CA THR A 3 8.35 39.01 -5.67
C THR A 3 7.51 37.94 -4.98
N THR A 4 6.40 37.54 -5.61
CA THR A 4 5.58 36.43 -5.08
C THR A 4 6.14 35.12 -5.61
N LEU A 5 6.83 34.39 -4.73
CA LEU A 5 7.35 33.04 -4.99
C LEU A 5 6.18 32.12 -5.34
N LYS A 6 6.22 31.55 -6.56
CA LYS A 6 5.35 30.44 -6.95
C LYS A 6 5.83 29.19 -6.21
N THR A 7 5.15 28.82 -5.14
CA THR A 7 5.25 27.48 -4.57
C THR A 7 4.63 26.53 -5.58
N SER A 8 5.47 25.90 -6.39
CA SER A 8 5.09 24.78 -7.24
C SER A 8 4.71 23.63 -6.31
N ALA A 9 3.41 23.49 -6.04
CA ALA A 9 2.88 22.24 -5.53
C ALA A 9 3.27 21.18 -6.55
N ARG A 10 4.21 20.29 -6.20
CA ARG A 10 4.40 19.04 -6.93
C ARG A 10 3.01 18.43 -7.01
N VAL A 11 2.46 18.38 -8.22
CA VAL A 11 1.25 17.61 -8.51
C VAL A 11 1.63 16.19 -8.12
N ALA A 12 1.16 15.75 -6.95
CA ALA A 12 1.26 14.34 -6.60
C ALA A 12 0.59 13.61 -7.75
N ASP A 13 1.37 12.77 -8.45
CA ASP A 13 0.84 11.92 -9.51
C ASP A 13 -0.44 11.27 -8.98
N PRO A 14 -1.56 11.34 -9.73
CA PRO A 14 -2.81 10.77 -9.27
C PRO A 14 -2.52 9.32 -8.90
N ALA A 15 -2.71 8.97 -7.62
CA ALA A 15 -2.36 7.67 -7.06
C ALA A 15 -2.77 6.59 -8.05
N THR A 16 -1.79 6.03 -8.76
CA THR A 16 -2.02 5.04 -9.81
C THR A 16 -2.61 3.84 -9.11
N LYS A 17 -3.94 3.76 -9.08
CA LYS A 17 -4.64 2.58 -8.59
C LYS A 17 -4.29 1.48 -9.58
N ILE A 18 -3.31 0.67 -9.19
CA ILE A 18 -2.90 -0.53 -9.91
C ILE A 18 -4.17 -1.38 -10.04
N SER A 19 -4.75 -1.37 -11.24
CA SER A 19 -6.06 -1.96 -11.55
C SER A 19 -5.94 -3.37 -12.13
N ARG A 20 -4.72 -3.83 -12.39
CA ARG A 20 -4.40 -5.19 -12.85
C ARG A 20 -3.50 -5.87 -11.85
N ALA A 21 -3.70 -7.17 -11.64
CA ALA A 21 -2.76 -8.01 -10.92
C ALA A 21 -1.37 -7.82 -11.54
N GLN A 22 -0.48 -7.18 -10.79
CA GLN A 22 0.89 -6.93 -11.21
C GLN A 22 1.74 -7.97 -10.49
N ASP A 23 2.62 -8.64 -11.22
CA ASP A 23 3.43 -9.70 -10.65
C ASP A 23 4.54 -9.10 -9.79
N PHE A 24 4.44 -9.27 -8.47
CA PHE A 24 5.43 -8.84 -7.49
C PHE A 24 6.30 -10.00 -6.98
N SER A 25 6.37 -11.14 -7.69
CA SER A 25 7.06 -12.35 -7.22
C SER A 25 8.53 -12.15 -6.78
N ASN A 26 9.22 -11.14 -7.29
CA ASN A 26 10.61 -10.82 -6.95
C ASN A 26 10.77 -9.57 -6.06
N HIS A 27 9.67 -9.09 -5.46
CA HIS A 27 9.68 -7.90 -4.62
C HIS A 27 9.43 -8.25 -3.15
N ASP A 28 10.14 -7.53 -2.28
CA ASP A 28 9.86 -7.47 -0.84
C ASP A 28 8.82 -6.40 -0.57
N LEU A 29 7.66 -6.82 -0.05
CA LEU A 29 6.56 -5.94 0.31
C LEU A 29 6.48 -5.82 1.83
N SER A 30 6.58 -4.58 2.32
CA SER A 30 6.34 -4.26 3.72
C SER A 30 4.83 -4.13 3.97
N VAL A 31 4.34 -4.77 5.02
CA VAL A 31 2.93 -4.81 5.38
C VAL A 31 2.76 -4.16 6.76
N GLY A 32 2.24 -2.93 6.78
CA GLY A 32 1.86 -2.26 8.02
C GLY A 32 0.43 -2.61 8.39
N ILE A 33 0.20 -3.01 9.65
CA ILE A 33 -1.12 -3.41 10.16
C ILE A 33 -1.47 -2.53 11.35
N ASP A 34 -2.48 -1.69 11.20
CA ASP A 34 -3.10 -0.95 12.30
C ASP A 34 -4.37 -1.67 12.77
N VAL A 35 -4.44 -1.95 14.08
CA VAL A 35 -5.51 -2.73 14.67
C VAL A 35 -6.52 -1.80 15.34
N HIS A 36 -7.75 -1.77 14.81
CA HIS A 36 -8.84 -1.00 15.39
C HIS A 36 -10.07 -1.87 15.65
N LYS A 37 -10.29 -2.21 16.94
CA LYS A 37 -11.37 -3.10 17.39
C LYS A 37 -11.27 -4.48 16.70
N LYS A 38 -12.28 -4.87 15.93
CA LYS A 38 -12.35 -6.16 15.20
C LYS A 38 -11.93 -6.05 13.73
N ARG A 39 -11.23 -4.97 13.37
CA ARG A 39 -10.80 -4.70 11.99
C ARG A 39 -9.33 -4.33 11.97
N TRP A 40 -8.68 -4.68 10.87
CA TRP A 40 -7.34 -4.25 10.55
C TRP A 40 -7.37 -3.27 9.39
N GLN A 41 -6.63 -2.19 9.51
CA GLN A 41 -6.25 -1.33 8.41
C GLN A 41 -4.84 -1.73 7.97
N VAL A 42 -4.74 -2.24 6.76
CA VAL A 42 -3.51 -2.81 6.23
C VAL A 42 -2.99 -1.90 5.12
N ALA A 43 -1.73 -1.51 5.19
CA ALA A 43 -1.03 -0.79 4.14
C ALA A 43 0.09 -1.67 3.58
N VAL A 44 0.21 -1.73 2.25
CA VAL A 44 1.27 -2.48 1.56
C VAL A 44 2.20 -1.51 0.86
N LEU A 45 3.50 -1.64 1.12
CA LEU A 45 4.54 -0.77 0.60
C LEU A 45 5.61 -1.57 -0.14
N CYS A 46 6.12 -1.00 -1.24
CA CYS A 46 7.30 -1.49 -1.96
C CYS A 46 8.30 -0.34 -2.08
N ASP A 47 9.52 -0.50 -1.57
CA ASP A 47 10.59 0.52 -1.66
C ASP A 47 10.14 1.93 -1.21
N GLY A 48 9.35 2.00 -0.14
CA GLY A 48 8.80 3.26 0.41
C GLY A 48 7.58 3.81 -0.32
N VAL A 49 7.15 3.19 -1.42
CA VAL A 49 5.94 3.56 -2.16
C VAL A 49 4.74 2.76 -1.65
N CYS A 50 3.68 3.44 -1.25
CA CYS A 50 2.42 2.81 -0.87
C CYS A 50 1.69 2.27 -2.11
N LEU A 51 1.57 0.95 -2.22
CA LEU A 51 0.86 0.26 -3.31
C LEU A 51 -0.65 0.28 -3.10
N GLY A 52 -1.09 0.33 -1.84
CA GLY A 52 -2.49 0.41 -1.50
C GLY A 52 -2.77 0.12 -0.03
N ASN A 53 -4.01 0.41 0.35
CA ASN A 53 -4.53 0.18 1.68
C ASN A 53 -5.89 -0.54 1.61
N VAL A 54 -6.16 -1.37 2.61
CA VAL A 54 -7.42 -2.10 2.74
C VAL A 54 -7.85 -2.19 4.20
N SER A 55 -9.15 -2.04 4.46
CA SER A 55 -9.74 -2.39 5.74
C SER A 55 -10.39 -3.77 5.63
N LEU A 56 -9.98 -4.70 6.48
CA LEU A 56 -10.53 -6.06 6.56
C LEU A 56 -10.84 -6.45 8.00
N GLU A 57 -11.59 -7.53 8.18
CA GLU A 57 -11.83 -8.10 9.51
C GLU A 57 -10.52 -8.64 10.09
N ALA A 58 -10.39 -8.60 11.42
CA ALA A 58 -9.18 -9.02 12.12
C ALA A 58 -8.97 -10.54 12.07
N ASP A 59 -8.59 -11.03 10.89
CA ASP A 59 -8.43 -12.44 10.54
C ASP A 59 -7.18 -12.60 9.66
N SER A 60 -6.26 -13.45 10.11
CA SER A 60 -4.98 -13.68 9.43
C SER A 60 -5.14 -14.36 8.08
N ASP A 61 -6.10 -15.27 7.93
CA ASP A 61 -6.34 -15.99 6.68
C ASP A 61 -6.92 -15.04 5.62
N LEU A 62 -7.83 -14.15 6.03
CA LEU A 62 -8.35 -13.10 5.14
C LEU A 62 -7.22 -12.18 4.67
N LEU A 63 -6.31 -11.79 5.57
CA LEU A 63 -5.15 -10.99 5.20
C LEU A 63 -4.23 -11.74 4.20
N ILE A 64 -3.87 -12.99 4.48
CA ILE A 64 -3.01 -13.79 3.60
C ILE A 64 -3.66 -13.96 2.23
N ARG A 65 -4.96 -14.27 2.17
CA ARG A 65 -5.70 -14.40 0.90
C ARG A 65 -5.71 -13.08 0.13
N HIS A 66 -5.92 -11.96 0.82
CA HIS A 66 -5.88 -10.63 0.19
C HIS A 66 -4.50 -10.36 -0.42
N LEU A 67 -3.43 -10.55 0.36
CA LEU A 67 -2.07 -10.29 -0.07
C LEU A 67 -1.67 -11.17 -1.26
N ARG A 68 -1.93 -12.48 -1.18
CA ARG A 68 -1.62 -13.43 -2.27
C ARG A 68 -2.47 -13.19 -3.52
N GLY A 69 -3.76 -12.89 -3.35
CA GLY A 69 -4.65 -12.62 -4.48
C GLY A 69 -4.30 -11.33 -5.23
N ARG A 70 -3.77 -10.32 -4.52
CA ARG A 70 -3.48 -9.00 -5.11
C ARG A 70 -2.04 -8.85 -5.59
N TYR A 71 -1.08 -9.41 -4.86
CA TYR A 71 0.36 -9.21 -5.09
C TYR A 71 1.11 -10.52 -5.40
N GLY A 72 0.39 -11.64 -5.56
CA GLY A 72 0.97 -12.91 -6.00
C GLY A 72 1.99 -13.48 -5.03
N ASN A 73 3.14 -13.91 -5.55
CA ASN A 73 4.18 -14.60 -4.79
C ASN A 73 5.23 -13.67 -4.17
N ALA A 74 4.91 -12.38 -4.00
CA ALA A 74 5.78 -11.45 -3.29
C ALA A 74 6.21 -11.97 -1.92
N GLN A 75 7.38 -11.51 -1.47
CA GLN A 75 7.85 -11.76 -0.11
C GLN A 75 7.25 -10.71 0.81
N PHE A 76 6.41 -11.13 1.76
CA PHE A 76 5.74 -10.22 2.68
C PHE A 76 6.50 -10.13 3.99
N ARG A 77 6.76 -8.91 4.45
CA ARG A 77 7.37 -8.64 5.75
C ARG A 77 6.43 -7.72 6.54
N CYS A 78 5.92 -8.20 7.67
CA CYS A 78 5.17 -7.35 8.58
C CYS A 78 6.16 -6.42 9.30
N VAL A 79 5.82 -5.13 9.35
CA VAL A 79 6.65 -4.07 9.95
C VAL A 79 5.85 -3.24 10.94
#